data_AF-A0A849Z5Y1-F1
#
_entry.id   AF-A0A849Z5Y1-F1
#
_cell.length_a   1.000
_cell.length_b   1.000
_cell.length_c   1.000
_cell.angle_alpha   90.00
_cell.angle_beta   90.00
_cell.angle_gamma   90.00
#
_symmetry.space_group_name_H-M   'P 1'
#
loop_
_entity.id
_entity.type
_entity.pdbx_description
1 polymer ?
#
loop_
_entity_poly.entity_id
_entity_poly.type
_entity_poly.pdbx_seq_one_letter_code
_entity_poly.pdbx_strand_id
1 'polypeptide(L)'
;MSSALDLKWDGGGEGRIVSLQGEAIVLRSTTPHAPGSRPTAVLSGGSSIRVKAHRSKRNESLEDGKIFTIEGRVLDLTRDLRATIDAALTVKVSADQS
;
A
#
# COMPACT_ATOMS: atom_id res chain seq x y z
N MET A 1 -4.78 15.31 -5.93
CA MET A 1 -5.44 14.01 -5.72
C MET A 1 -4.36 12.97 -5.48
N SER A 2 -4.48 12.14 -4.45
CA SER A 2 -3.40 11.24 -4.00
C SER A 2 -3.26 10.04 -4.93
N SER A 3 -2.16 9.97 -5.68
CA SER A 3 -1.76 8.78 -6.44
C SER A 3 -1.65 7.58 -5.54
N ALA A 4 -2.28 6.46 -5.92
CA ALA A 4 -2.34 5.31 -5.05
C ALA A 4 -2.53 4.00 -5.82
N LEU A 5 -1.82 2.95 -5.40
CA LEU A 5 -1.85 1.62 -6.04
C LEU A 5 -2.61 0.62 -5.17
N ASP A 6 -3.64 -0.01 -5.71
CA ASP A 6 -4.47 -1.00 -5.02
C ASP A 6 -3.75 -2.34 -4.82
N LEU A 7 -4.05 -2.98 -3.69
CA LEU A 7 -3.53 -4.29 -3.29
C LEU A 7 -4.59 -5.09 -2.53
N LYS A 8 -4.46 -6.42 -2.56
CA LYS A 8 -5.29 -7.35 -1.81
C LYS A 8 -4.43 -8.17 -0.85
N TRP A 9 -4.83 -8.25 0.41
CA TRP A 9 -4.08 -9.00 1.40
C TRP A 9 -4.32 -10.50 1.28
N ASP A 10 -3.26 -11.26 1.47
CA ASP A 10 -3.33 -12.71 1.70
C ASP A 10 -3.97 -12.93 3.09
N GLY A 11 -5.16 -13.52 3.12
CA GLY A 11 -5.99 -13.62 4.34
C GLY A 11 -7.20 -12.68 4.37
N GLY A 12 -7.42 -11.90 3.30
CA GLY A 12 -8.62 -11.09 3.13
C GLY A 12 -8.47 -9.63 3.57
N GLY A 13 -9.29 -8.78 2.94
CA GLY A 13 -9.17 -7.34 3.05
C GLY A 13 -8.34 -6.75 1.93
N GLU A 14 -8.47 -5.44 1.79
CA GLU A 14 -7.89 -4.68 0.69
C GLU A 14 -7.05 -3.54 1.26
N GLY A 15 -6.16 -3.05 0.43
CA GLY A 15 -5.37 -1.90 0.76
C GLY A 15 -4.93 -1.15 -0.46
N ARG A 16 -4.22 -0.07 -0.20
CA ARG A 16 -3.80 0.88 -1.21
C ARG A 16 -2.52 1.56 -0.76
N ILE A 17 -1.48 1.45 -1.57
CA ILE A 17 -0.20 2.13 -1.35
C ILE A 17 -0.42 3.61 -1.54
N VAL A 18 -0.04 4.40 -0.55
CA VAL A 18 -0.13 5.87 -0.58
C VAL A 18 1.23 6.48 -0.94
N SER A 19 2.31 5.88 -0.47
CA SER A 19 3.67 6.34 -0.77
C SER A 19 4.70 5.24 -0.56
N LEU A 20 5.78 5.31 -1.32
CA LEU A 20 6.97 4.47 -1.19
C LEU A 20 8.20 5.39 -1.20
N GLN A 21 9.03 5.31 -0.16
CA GLN A 21 10.28 6.06 -0.04
C GLN A 21 11.43 5.10 0.29
N GLY A 22 12.22 4.76 -0.74
CA GLY A 22 13.20 3.68 -0.61
C GLY A 22 12.50 2.37 -0.29
N GLU A 23 12.77 1.82 0.89
CA GLU A 23 12.12 0.60 1.40
C GLU A 23 10.92 0.90 2.31
N ALA A 24 10.78 2.16 2.77
CA ALA A 24 9.69 2.57 3.64
C ALA A 24 8.40 2.73 2.83
N ILE A 25 7.32 2.13 3.30
CA ILE A 25 6.03 2.14 2.63
C ILE A 25 4.93 2.62 3.57
N VAL A 26 4.06 3.47 3.03
CA VAL A 26 2.84 3.92 3.70
C VAL A 26 1.67 3.44 2.87
N LEU A 27 0.75 2.71 3.50
CA LEU A 27 -0.41 2.14 2.85
C LEU A 27 -1.65 2.31 3.72
N ARG A 28 -2.81 2.38 3.07
CA ARG A 28 -4.12 2.37 3.72
C ARG A 28 -4.74 1.01 3.52
N SER A 29 -5.32 0.43 4.57
CA SER A 29 -6.00 -0.85 4.49
C SER A 29 -7.35 -0.80 5.19
N THR A 30 -8.28 -1.63 4.76
CA THR A 30 -9.54 -1.89 5.45
C THR A 30 -9.37 -2.85 6.64
N THR A 31 -8.27 -3.59 6.69
CA THR A 31 -7.93 -4.53 7.77
C THR A 31 -6.82 -3.99 8.67
N PRO A 32 -6.93 -4.14 10.00
CA PRO A 32 -5.85 -3.78 10.91
C PRO A 32 -4.75 -4.83 10.86
N HIS A 33 -3.49 -4.38 10.75
CA HIS A 33 -2.32 -5.25 10.89
C HIS A 33 -1.52 -4.85 12.14
N ALA A 34 -1.14 -5.82 12.96
CA ALA A 34 -0.38 -5.57 14.18
C ALA A 34 1.07 -5.16 13.86
N PRO A 35 1.70 -4.31 14.69
CA PRO A 35 3.11 -3.98 14.53
C PRO A 35 3.96 -5.25 14.71
N GLY A 36 4.92 -5.46 13.81
CA GLY A 36 5.74 -6.68 13.74
C GLY A 36 5.18 -7.77 12.84
N SER A 37 3.91 -7.71 12.46
CA SER A 37 3.33 -8.63 11.46
C SER A 37 3.96 -8.44 10.09
N ARG A 38 3.97 -9.51 9.30
CA ARG A 38 4.55 -9.54 7.95
C ARG A 38 3.51 -9.96 6.91
N PRO A 39 2.38 -9.23 6.77
CA PRO A 39 1.37 -9.59 5.80
C PRO A 39 1.93 -9.59 4.38
N THR A 40 1.43 -10.53 3.58
CA THR A 40 1.69 -10.62 2.14
C THR A 40 0.48 -10.03 1.42
N ALA A 41 0.70 -9.29 0.34
CA ALA A 41 -0.36 -8.76 -0.51
C ALA A 41 -0.05 -9.01 -1.98
N VAL A 42 -1.08 -9.03 -2.80
CA VAL A 42 -0.98 -9.04 -4.25
C VAL A 42 -1.44 -7.67 -4.76
N LEU A 43 -0.57 -6.99 -5.49
CA LEU A 43 -0.87 -5.72 -6.16
C LEU A 43 -1.87 -5.99 -7.30
N SER A 44 -2.64 -4.97 -7.69
CA SER A 44 -3.55 -5.09 -8.85
C SER A 44 -2.86 -5.45 -10.17
N GLY A 45 -1.53 -5.30 -10.27
CA GLY A 45 -0.70 -5.74 -11.40
C GLY A 45 -0.24 -7.21 -11.33
N GLY A 46 -0.65 -7.98 -10.31
CA GLY A 46 -0.30 -9.39 -10.14
C GLY A 46 1.00 -9.65 -9.37
N SER A 47 1.83 -8.64 -9.14
CA SER A 47 3.03 -8.78 -8.31
C SER A 47 2.68 -8.93 -6.83
N SER A 48 3.35 -9.85 -6.13
CA SER A 48 3.20 -10.02 -4.68
C SER A 48 4.22 -9.19 -3.92
N ILE A 49 3.81 -8.65 -2.78
CA ILE A 49 4.67 -7.88 -1.87
C ILE A 49 4.55 -8.41 -0.45
N ARG A 50 5.64 -8.32 0.30
CA ARG A 50 5.65 -8.61 1.74
C ARG A 50 6.01 -7.35 2.51
N VAL A 51 5.12 -6.93 3.40
CA VAL A 51 5.29 -5.69 4.17
C VAL A 51 5.50 -6.04 5.63
N LYS A 52 6.58 -5.57 6.23
CA LYS A 52 6.75 -5.60 7.68
C LYS A 52 6.07 -4.36 8.27
N ALA A 53 4.94 -4.56 8.94
CA ALA A 53 4.24 -3.47 9.60
C ALA A 53 5.07 -2.98 10.80
N HIS A 54 5.32 -1.68 10.87
CA HIS A 54 6.01 -1.04 12.00
C HIS A 54 5.00 -0.29 12.88
N ARG A 55 3.99 0.33 12.25
CA ARG A 55 2.92 1.07 12.92
C ARG A 55 1.62 0.83 12.19
N SER A 56 0.53 0.77 12.94
CA SER A 56 -0.83 0.76 12.41
C SER A 56 -1.64 1.80 13.15
N LYS A 57 -2.10 2.81 12.41
CA LYS A 57 -2.91 3.90 12.92
C LYS A 57 -4.29 3.78 12.32
N ARG A 58 -5.32 3.67 13.17
CA ARG A 58 -6.70 3.79 12.71
C ARG A 58 -6.93 5.23 12.23
N ASN A 59 -7.46 5.35 11.02
CA ASN A 59 -7.81 6.61 10.40
C ASN A 59 -9.31 6.58 10.09
N GLU A 60 -10.04 7.47 10.75
CA GLU A 60 -11.49 7.58 10.65
C GLU A 60 -11.78 8.59 9.54
N SER A 61 -11.63 8.16 8.29
CA SER A 61 -11.84 9.04 7.14
C SER A 61 -12.16 8.24 5.89
N LEU A 62 -13.46 8.01 5.69
CA LEU A 62 -14.26 8.41 4.52
C LEU A 62 -15.63 7.73 4.68
N GLU A 63 -16.55 8.49 5.28
CA GLU A 63 -18.03 8.35 5.29
C GLU A 63 -18.72 7.02 5.68
N ASP A 64 -18.09 5.84 5.64
CA ASP A 64 -18.82 4.58 5.94
C ASP A 64 -17.92 3.41 6.44
N GLY A 65 -16.63 3.63 6.72
CA GLY A 65 -15.71 2.52 7.03
C GLY A 65 -14.47 2.85 7.86
N LYS A 66 -13.93 1.82 8.51
CA LYS A 66 -12.68 1.87 9.28
C LYS A 66 -11.48 1.67 8.34
N ILE A 67 -10.71 2.74 8.09
CA ILE A 67 -9.44 2.66 7.37
C ILE A 67 -8.29 2.61 8.39
N PHE A 68 -7.24 1.87 8.07
CA PHE A 68 -6.03 1.74 8.86
C PHE A 68 -4.85 2.19 8.00
N THR A 69 -4.14 3.22 8.44
CA THR A 69 -2.86 3.61 7.86
C THR A 69 -1.78 2.73 8.46
N ILE A 70 -1.14 1.93 7.63
CA ILE A 70 -0.05 1.04 8.02
C ILE A 70 1.24 1.62 7.46
N GLU A 71 2.18 1.82 8.36
CA GLU A 71 3.51 2.29 8.05
C GLU A 71 4.46 1.15 8.32
N GLY A 72 5.35 0.89 7.37
CA GLY A 72 6.23 -0.25 7.45
C GLY A 72 7.34 -0.18 6.43
N ARG A 73 7.91 -1.34 6.13
CA ARG A 73 8.87 -1.49 5.04
C ARG A 73 8.57 -2.71 4.20
N VAL A 74 8.86 -2.62 2.91
CA VAL A 74 8.79 -3.76 2.00
C VAL A 74 10.05 -4.62 2.24
N LEU A 75 9.87 -5.92 2.48
CA LEU A 75 10.99 -6.82 2.78
C LEU A 75 11.71 -7.29 1.51
N ASP A 76 10.98 -7.49 0.42
CA ASP A 76 11.48 -8.05 -0.82
C ASP A 76 11.30 -7.05 -1.97
N LEU A 77 11.79 -5.82 -1.77
CA LEU A 77 11.67 -4.76 -2.77
C LEU A 77 12.68 -4.95 -3.90
N THR A 78 12.31 -5.72 -4.91
CA THR A 78 13.10 -5.84 -6.13
C THR A 78 13.05 -4.53 -6.95
N ARG A 79 14.05 -4.33 -7.82
CA ARG A 79 14.09 -3.15 -8.71
C ARG A 79 12.85 -3.06 -9.60
N ASP A 80 12.39 -4.20 -10.11
CA ASP A 80 11.21 -4.30 -10.96
C ASP A 80 9.94 -3.92 -10.19
N LEU A 81 9.75 -4.51 -9.00
CA LEU A 81 8.63 -4.20 -8.12
C LEU A 81 8.58 -2.72 -7.73
N ARG A 82 9.76 -2.14 -7.40
CA ARG A 82 9.86 -0.71 -7.13
C ARG A 82 9.42 0.11 -8.34
N ALA A 83 9.90 -0.22 -9.54
CA ALA A 83 9.52 0.47 -10.76
C ALA A 83 8.01 0.36 -11.03
N THR A 84 7.38 -0.80 -10.78
CA THR A 84 5.93 -0.98 -10.89
C THR A 84 5.16 -0.06 -9.93
N ILE A 85 5.58 -0.01 -8.66
CA ILE A 85 4.92 0.83 -7.65
C ILE A 85 5.11 2.31 -7.99
N ASP A 86 6.34 2.71 -8.34
CA ASP A 86 6.67 4.08 -8.72
C ASP A 86 5.90 4.52 -9.98
N ALA A 87 5.81 3.65 -10.99
CA ALA A 87 5.00 3.84 -12.18
C ALA A 87 3.52 4.03 -11.83
N ALA A 88 2.95 3.21 -10.93
CA ALA A 88 1.57 3.37 -10.52
C ALA A 88 1.31 4.66 -9.73
N LEU A 89 2.28 5.10 -8.93
CA LEU A 89 2.22 6.36 -8.17
C LEU A 89 2.44 7.60 -9.07
N THR A 90 3.17 7.47 -10.19
CA THR A 90 3.41 8.57 -11.14
C THR A 90 2.31 8.67 -12.21
N VAL A 91 1.81 7.54 -12.73
CA VAL A 91 0.87 7.48 -13.87
C VAL A 91 -0.46 8.19 -13.57
N LYS A 92 -0.91 8.23 -12.31
CA LYS A 92 -2.14 8.95 -11.93
C LYS A 92 -1.96 10.47 -11.70
N VAL A 93 -0.74 10.99 -11.75
CA VAL A 93 -0.52 12.46 -11.84
C VAL A 93 -0.80 12.96 -13.25
N SER A 94 -0.62 12.12 -14.28
CA SER A 94 -0.72 12.53 -15.68
C SER A 94 -2.10 12.29 -16.32
N ALA A 95 -3.01 11.55 -15.66
CA ALA A 95 -4.34 11.24 -16.21
C ALA A 95 -5.42 12.29 -15.90
N ASP A 96 -5.06 13.40 -15.24
CA ASP A 96 -5.95 14.50 -14.85
C ASP A 96 -5.43 15.85 -15.41
N GLN A 97 -4.92 15.85 -16.65
CA GLN A 97 -4.67 17.07 -17.43
C GLN A 97 -5.17 16.90 -18.86
N SER A 98 -6.48 17.03 -19.07
CA SER A 98 -7.09 17.30 -20.38
C SER A 98 -8.42 18.00 -20.18
#